data_AF-A0A1Y2JI38-F1
#
_entry.id   AF-A0A1Y2JI38-F1
#
_cell.length_a   1.000
_cell.length_b   1.000
_cell.length_c   1.000
_cell.angle_alpha   90.00
_cell.angle_beta   90.00
_cell.angle_gamma   90.00
#
_symmetry.space_group_name_H-M   'P 1'
#
loop_
_entity.id
_entity.type
_entity.pdbx_description
1 polymer ?
#
loop_
_entity_poly.entity_id
_entity_poly.type
_entity_poly.pdbx_seq_one_letter_code
_entity_poly.pdbx_strand_id
1 'polypeptide(L)'
;MKLAQTSTLLICLLGAPGISLAADAKGDVEKAYAAWDAAFNKHDEKAIGASYVATAKLMPPTHQVASGPAEIEKFFAGLFASGVT
;
A
#
# COMPACT_ATOMS: atom_id res chain seq x y z
N MET A 1 59.88 17.73 14.32
CA MET A 1 59.28 17.77 12.98
C MET A 1 59.32 16.37 12.38
N LYS A 2 58.18 15.68 12.26
CA LYS A 2 57.64 15.17 11.00
C LYS A 2 56.53 14.15 11.28
N LEU A 3 55.34 14.59 10.87
CA LEU A 3 54.22 13.85 10.31
C LEU A 3 53.51 12.79 11.16
N ALA A 4 52.38 13.25 11.69
CA ALA A 4 51.16 12.47 11.84
C ALA A 4 50.78 11.79 10.50
N GLN A 5 50.36 10.53 10.56
CA GLN A 5 49.36 9.99 9.64
C GLN A 5 48.69 8.78 10.30
N THR A 6 47.69 9.13 11.11
CA THR A 6 46.64 8.27 11.64
C THR A 6 45.78 7.70 10.51
N SER A 7 45.42 6.42 10.68
CA SER A 7 44.15 5.79 10.29
C SER A 7 43.47 6.24 8.99
N THR A 8 43.61 5.47 7.92
CA THR A 8 42.55 5.36 6.90
C THR A 8 42.66 4.03 6.14
N LEU A 9 42.40 2.90 6.79
CA LEU A 9 42.28 1.62 6.07
C LEU A 9 41.14 0.76 6.59
N LEU A 10 39.98 1.37 6.91
CA LEU A 10 38.81 0.60 7.37
C LEU A 10 37.44 1.19 6.97
N ILE A 11 37.37 2.01 5.91
CA ILE A 11 36.10 2.67 5.51
C ILE A 11 35.58 2.22 4.13
N CYS A 12 36.34 1.46 3.34
CA CYS A 12 35.92 1.13 1.97
C CYS A 12 34.96 -0.08 1.82
N LEU A 13 34.50 -0.74 2.90
CA LEU A 13 33.55 -1.87 2.78
C LEU A 13 32.08 -1.54 3.08
N LEU A 14 31.73 -0.29 3.44
CA LEU A 14 30.32 0.12 3.59
C LEU A 14 29.69 0.62 2.27
N GLY A 15 30.45 0.61 1.17
CA GLY A 15 30.01 1.04 -0.16
C GLY A 15 29.45 -0.08 -1.04
N ALA A 16 28.96 -1.19 -0.46
CA ALA A 16 28.11 -2.08 -1.24
C ALA A 16 26.84 -1.28 -1.57
N PRO A 17 26.51 -1.01 -2.86
CA PRO A 17 25.14 -0.64 -3.17
C PRO A 17 24.29 -1.75 -2.56
N GLY A 18 23.47 -1.38 -1.58
CA GLY A 18 22.65 -2.32 -0.85
C GLY A 18 22.05 -3.29 -1.86
N ILE A 19 22.16 -4.58 -1.56
CA ILE A 19 21.46 -5.61 -2.32
C ILE A 19 20.01 -5.14 -2.41
N SER A 20 19.64 -4.58 -3.55
CA SER A 20 18.28 -4.21 -3.82
C SER A 20 17.60 -5.55 -3.99
N LEU A 21 16.99 -6.05 -2.92
CA LEU A 21 15.99 -7.10 -3.04
C LEU A 21 15.00 -6.54 -4.04
N ALA A 22 14.96 -7.12 -5.24
CA ALA A 22 13.97 -6.76 -6.23
C ALA A 22 12.61 -6.89 -5.53
N ALA A 23 11.92 -5.77 -5.34
CA ALA A 23 10.59 -5.79 -4.75
C ALA A 23 9.74 -6.73 -5.61
N ASP A 24 9.10 -7.73 -4.98
CA ASP A 24 8.17 -8.62 -5.66
C ASP A 24 6.84 -7.89 -5.85
N ALA A 25 6.83 -6.94 -6.79
CA ALA A 25 5.66 -6.12 -7.06
C ALA A 25 4.43 -6.97 -7.39
N LYS A 26 4.61 -8.14 -8.03
CA LYS A 26 3.52 -9.07 -8.30
C LYS A 26 2.98 -9.64 -7.00
N GLY A 27 3.83 -10.20 -6.15
CA GLY A 27 3.42 -10.76 -4.86
C GLY A 27 2.76 -9.72 -3.95
N ASP A 28 3.23 -8.47 -3.98
CA ASP A 28 2.64 -7.38 -3.19
C ASP A 28 1.23 -7.00 -3.69
N VAL A 29 1.04 -6.92 -5.01
CA VAL A 29 -0.28 -6.69 -5.61
C VAL A 29 -1.24 -7.84 -5.31
N GLU A 30 -0.80 -9.09 -5.44
CA GLU A 30 -1.62 -10.27 -5.13
C GLU A 30 -2.08 -10.30 -3.67
N LYS A 31 -1.18 -9.94 -2.73
CA LYS A 31 -1.54 -9.81 -1.31
C LYS A 31 -2.55 -8.69 -1.07
N ALA A 32 -2.40 -7.55 -1.75
CA ALA A 32 -3.34 -6.44 -1.63
C ALA A 32 -4.75 -6.83 -2.10
N TYR A 33 -4.86 -7.53 -3.23
CA TYR A 33 -6.15 -8.06 -3.70
C TYR A 33 -6.74 -9.08 -2.73
N ALA A 34 -5.95 -10.02 -2.22
CA ALA A 34 -6.45 -11.01 -1.25
C ALA A 34 -6.95 -10.35 0.05
N ALA A 35 -6.27 -9.29 0.54
CA ALA A 35 -6.72 -8.52 1.69
C ALA A 35 -8.03 -7.77 1.41
N TRP A 36 -8.17 -7.20 0.21
CA TRP A 36 -9.40 -6.55 -0.24
C TRP A 36 -10.58 -7.53 -0.31
N ASP A 37 -10.38 -8.70 -0.92
CA ASP A 37 -11.39 -9.77 -1.00
C ASP A 37 -11.81 -10.25 0.39
N ALA A 38 -10.85 -10.40 1.30
CA ALA A 38 -11.13 -10.79 2.68
C ALA A 38 -11.95 -9.73 3.44
N ALA A 39 -11.72 -8.44 3.16
CA ALA A 39 -12.51 -7.35 3.74
C ALA A 39 -13.93 -7.32 3.16
N PHE A 40 -14.07 -7.49 1.84
CA PHE A 40 -15.37 -7.57 1.17
C PHE A 40 -16.22 -8.72 1.71
N ASN A 41 -15.67 -9.94 1.78
CA ASN A 41 -16.37 -11.12 2.29
C ASN A 41 -16.79 -11.02 3.77
N LYS A 42 -16.19 -10.09 4.52
CA LYS A 42 -16.54 -9.81 5.94
C LYS A 42 -17.48 -8.61 6.09
N HIS A 43 -17.87 -7.98 4.99
CA HIS A 43 -18.56 -6.69 4.97
C HIS A 43 -17.82 -5.63 5.80
N ASP A 44 -16.48 -5.57 5.70
CA ASP A 44 -15.64 -4.61 6.41
C ASP A 44 -15.34 -3.40 5.51
N GLU A 45 -16.29 -2.46 5.44
CA GLU A 45 -16.17 -1.26 4.62
C GLU A 45 -14.95 -0.40 4.96
N LYS A 46 -14.50 -0.42 6.23
CA LYS A 46 -13.36 0.35 6.70
C LYS A 46 -12.06 -0.21 6.18
N ALA A 47 -11.88 -1.52 6.24
CA ALA A 47 -10.72 -2.19 5.66
C ALA A 47 -10.69 -2.04 4.13
N ILE A 48 -11.86 -2.06 3.47
CA ILE A 48 -11.96 -1.75 2.05
C ILE A 48 -11.50 -0.31 1.77
N GLY A 49 -12.03 0.68 2.49
CA GLY A 49 -11.65 2.09 2.34
C GLY A 49 -10.15 2.31 2.54
N ALA A 50 -9.56 1.69 3.57
CA ALA A 50 -8.13 1.76 3.88
C ALA A 50 -7.22 1.13 2.81
N SER A 51 -7.77 0.28 1.93
CA SER A 51 -7.01 -0.32 0.82
C SER A 51 -6.74 0.67 -0.33
N TYR A 52 -7.37 1.85 -0.31
CA TYR A 52 -7.23 2.86 -1.35
C TYR A 52 -6.27 3.99 -0.94
N VAL A 53 -5.52 4.50 -1.92
CA VAL A 53 -4.73 5.73 -1.75
C VAL A 53 -5.63 6.96 -1.62
N ALA A 54 -5.12 8.03 -1.02
CA ALA A 54 -5.88 9.26 -0.74
C ALA A 54 -6.56 9.87 -1.98
N THR A 55 -5.97 9.72 -3.17
CA THR A 55 -6.47 10.27 -4.44
C THR A 55 -7.30 9.28 -5.28
N ALA A 56 -7.58 8.09 -4.74
CA ALA A 56 -8.30 7.05 -5.47
C ALA A 56 -9.68 7.51 -5.96
N LYS A 57 -10.10 6.95 -7.09
CA LYS A 57 -11.41 7.16 -7.69
C LYS A 57 -12.05 5.80 -7.92
N LEU A 58 -13.25 5.61 -7.38
CA LEU A 58 -14.09 4.45 -7.62
C LEU A 58 -15.30 4.89 -8.44
N MET A 59 -15.59 4.15 -9.51
CA MET A 59 -16.72 4.40 -10.41
C MET A 59 -17.78 3.29 -10.25
N PRO A 60 -18.72 3.44 -9.30
CA PRO A 60 -19.83 2.52 -9.14
C PRO A 60 -20.90 2.72 -10.22
N PRO A 61 -21.83 1.75 -10.40
CA PRO A 61 -22.91 1.82 -11.39
C PRO A 61 -23.97 2.91 -11.08
N THR A 62 -23.75 3.71 -10.03
CA THR A 62 -24.59 4.85 -9.65
C THR A 62 -24.29 6.12 -10.47
N HIS A 63 -23.28 6.09 -11.34
CA HIS A 63 -22.77 7.25 -12.09
C HIS A 63 -22.19 8.37 -11.21
N GLN A 64 -22.00 8.13 -9.91
CA GLN A 64 -21.38 9.06 -8.97
C GLN A 64 -20.00 8.53 -8.57
N VAL A 65 -18.94 9.29 -8.89
CA VAL A 65 -17.56 8.89 -8.57
C VAL A 65 -17.28 9.10 -7.08
N ALA A 66 -16.96 8.04 -6.36
CA ALA A 66 -16.45 8.11 -4.99
C ALA A 66 -14.96 8.50 -5.02
N SER A 67 -14.59 9.53 -4.26
CA SER A 67 -13.27 10.14 -4.28
C SER A 67 -12.56 10.00 -2.94
N GLY A 68 -11.51 9.19 -2.93
CA GLY A 68 -10.70 8.91 -1.75
C GLY A 68 -11.34 7.90 -0.79
N PRO A 69 -10.58 7.45 0.23
CA PRO A 69 -10.98 6.38 1.13
C PRO A 69 -12.34 6.56 1.81
N ALA A 70 -12.65 7.76 2.27
CA ALA A 70 -13.88 8.04 3.02
C ALA A 70 -15.16 7.87 2.18
N GLU A 71 -15.16 8.36 0.93
CA GLU A 71 -16.32 8.20 0.04
C GLU A 71 -16.44 6.76 -0.47
N ILE A 72 -15.32 6.06 -0.61
CA ILE A 72 -15.30 4.63 -0.99
C ILE A 72 -15.86 3.77 0.15
N GLU A 73 -15.43 3.99 1.40
CA GLU A 73 -15.99 3.35 2.59
C GLU A 73 -17.51 3.55 2.65
N LYS A 74 -17.97 4.80 2.49
CA LYS A 74 -19.40 5.14 2.49
C LYS A 74 -20.18 4.40 1.40
N PHE A 75 -19.60 4.24 0.21
CA PHE A 75 -20.22 3.45 -0.87
C PHE A 75 -20.39 1.98 -0.46
N PHE A 76 -19.34 1.33 0.04
CA PHE A 76 -19.41 -0.09 0.44
C PHE A 76 -20.33 -0.31 1.65
N ALA A 77 -20.34 0.62 2.62
CA ALA A 77 -21.31 0.60 3.71
C ALA A 77 -22.76 0.55 3.19
N GLY A 78 -23.09 1.40 2.22
CA GLY A 78 -24.41 1.41 1.58
C GLY A 78 -24.68 0.17 0.74
N LEU A 79 -23.66 -0.36 0.07
CA LEU A 79 -23.75 -1.59 -0.72
C LEU A 79 -24.12 -2.80 0.17
N PHE A 80 -23.42 -2.97 1.29
CA PHE A 80 -23.69 -4.05 2.25
C PHE A 80 -25.04 -3.87 2.95
N ALA A 81 -25.40 -2.63 3.33
CA ALA A 81 -26.72 -2.34 3.89
C ALA A 81 -27.87 -2.65 2.92
N SER A 82 -27.59 -2.66 1.61
CA SER A 82 -28.55 -3.03 0.56
C SER A 82 -28.61 -4.54 0.29
N GLY A 83 -27.81 -5.35 1.01
CA GLY A 83 -27.84 -6.81 0.95
C GLY A 83 -26.96 -7.44 -0.13
N VAL A 84 -26.04 -6.67 -0.74
CA VAL A 84 -25.01 -7.23 -1.63
C VAL A 84 -23.93 -7.89 -0.77
N THR A 85 -23.48 -9.08 -1.18
CA THR A 85 -22.53 -9.95 -0.46
C THR A 85 -21.44 -10.47 -1.40
#